data_AF-A0A932RR66-F1
#
_entry.id   AF-A0A932RR66-F1
#
_cell.length_a   1.000
_cell.length_b   1.000
_cell.length_c   1.000
_cell.angle_alpha   90.00
_cell.angle_beta   90.00
_cell.angle_gamma   90.00
#
_symmetry.space_group_name_H-M   'P 1'
#
loop_
_entity.id
_entity.type
_entity.pdbx_description
1 polymer ?
#
loop_
_entity_poly.entity_id
_entity_poly.type
_entity_poly.pdbx_seq_one_letter_code
_entity_poly.pdbx_strand_id
1 'polypeptide(L)'
;MVPSASIAPFVESIAPAGYGPLPGDVEHVLPFTVTWTGSMTCAEKDQVFTGSLDVVADGVVVAHKRVRIRVPACRWHHAVEMVCGLEPSGPEREKCQTVVDGRYATAVTIYNPTNCTVRIEKRFVPLVVGDRVVREPKVGKPRKLPAVDLAPGEATMDDCCSLRDADLPTGGTLLLGVLDIIADQPLEVTAIHTSTGPSRGSGSGSGRGESESEHGAQRVTGTAIHTRPVKPRRE
;
A
#
# COMPACT_ATOMS: atom_id res chain seq x y z
N MET A 1 14.47 13.19 31.76
CA MET A 1 14.97 11.99 31.05
C MET A 1 15.77 12.43 29.84
N VAL A 2 16.74 11.65 29.41
CA VAL A 2 17.67 12.03 28.35
C VAL A 2 17.88 10.85 27.40
N PRO A 3 17.75 11.03 26.07
CA PRO A 3 18.12 9.99 25.12
C PRO A 3 19.64 9.89 25.00
N SER A 4 20.16 8.68 24.82
CA SER A 4 21.60 8.41 24.74
C SER A 4 22.01 7.68 23.46
N ALA A 5 23.31 7.71 23.17
CA ALA A 5 23.93 7.02 22.04
C ALA A 5 23.29 7.39 20.69
N SER A 6 23.16 6.40 19.80
CA SER A 6 22.80 6.61 18.40
C SER A 6 21.30 6.89 18.17
N ILE A 7 20.46 6.86 19.21
CA ILE A 7 19.03 7.16 19.10
C ILE A 7 18.70 8.64 19.34
N ALA A 8 19.63 9.44 19.88
CA ALA A 8 19.38 10.84 20.22
C ALA A 8 18.84 11.67 19.03
N PRO A 9 19.33 11.51 17.78
CA PRO A 9 18.80 12.24 16.63
C PRO A 9 17.34 11.92 16.26
N PHE A 10 16.76 10.86 16.82
CA PHE A 10 15.38 10.43 16.54
C PHE A 10 14.39 10.91 17.59
N VAL A 11 14.83 11.52 18.69
CA VAL A 11 13.94 12.02 19.74
C VAL A 11 13.71 13.51 19.53
N GLU A 12 12.49 13.87 19.13
CA GLU A 12 12.09 15.26 18.96
C GLU A 12 11.79 15.91 20.31
N SER A 13 11.04 15.22 21.16
CA SER A 13 10.71 15.71 22.51
C SER A 13 10.35 14.58 23.46
N ILE A 14 10.47 14.88 24.76
CA ILE A 14 10.02 14.03 25.86
C ILE A 14 9.16 14.90 26.79
N ALA A 15 7.93 14.48 27.06
CA ALA A 15 6.98 15.19 27.90
C ALA A 15 6.52 14.34 29.11
N PRO A 16 6.53 14.88 30.33
CA PRO A 16 7.12 16.16 30.72
C PRO A 16 8.66 16.13 30.65
N ALA A 17 9.31 17.29 30.52
CA ALA A 17 10.77 17.40 30.49
C ALA A 17 11.42 16.92 31.80
N GLY A 18 10.70 17.04 32.91
CA GLY A 18 11.06 16.54 34.24
C GLY A 18 9.85 16.56 35.18
N TYR A 19 9.99 15.89 36.33
CA TYR A 19 8.94 15.74 37.33
C TYR A 19 9.18 16.58 38.60
N GLY A 20 10.27 17.35 38.65
CA GLY A 20 10.69 18.07 39.85
C GLY A 20 11.26 17.15 40.93
N PRO A 21 11.45 17.66 42.17
CA PRO A 21 11.89 16.85 43.31
C PRO A 21 10.87 15.78 43.64
N LEU A 22 11.35 14.55 43.89
CA LEU A 22 10.53 13.42 44.30
C LEU A 22 11.03 12.88 45.64
N PRO A 23 10.14 12.46 46.56
CA PRO A 23 10.52 11.80 47.81
C PRO A 23 11.37 10.54 47.55
N GLY A 24 12.54 10.43 48.18
CA GLY A 24 13.45 9.30 47.95
C GLY A 24 13.06 7.99 48.65
N ASP A 25 12.07 8.04 49.53
CA ASP A 25 11.59 6.94 50.38
C ASP A 25 10.35 6.23 49.82
N VAL A 26 9.88 6.61 48.64
CA VAL A 26 8.69 6.05 47.99
C VAL A 26 9.02 5.65 46.55
N GLU A 27 8.44 4.55 46.08
CA GLU A 27 8.52 4.15 44.68
C GLU A 27 7.68 5.10 43.81
N HIS A 28 8.26 5.58 42.71
CA HIS A 28 7.59 6.50 41.78
C HIS A 28 7.35 5.83 40.42
N VAL A 29 6.13 5.95 39.91
CA VAL A 29 5.78 5.61 38.53
C VAL A 29 5.55 6.90 37.75
N LEU A 30 6.42 7.17 36.78
CA LEU A 30 6.48 8.46 36.07
C LEU A 30 6.08 8.28 34.59
N PRO A 31 4.84 8.62 34.19
CA PRO A 31 4.34 8.38 32.84
C PRO A 31 4.79 9.45 31.84
N PHE A 32 5.63 9.09 30.87
CA PHE A 32 6.13 10.01 29.87
C PHE A 32 5.67 9.67 28.46
N THR A 33 5.66 10.68 27.59
CA THR A 33 5.47 10.53 26.14
C THR A 33 6.74 10.92 25.41
N VAL A 34 7.12 10.16 24.39
CA VAL A 34 8.24 10.47 23.50
C VAL A 34 7.70 10.76 22.12
N THR A 35 8.05 11.91 21.58
CA THR A 35 7.81 12.27 20.18
C THR A 35 9.07 11.93 19.40
N TRP A 36 8.91 11.17 18.32
CA TRP A 36 10.01 10.69 17.50
C TRP A 36 10.04 11.43 16.16
N THR A 37 11.23 11.76 15.67
CA THR A 37 11.43 12.32 14.34
C THR A 37 12.05 11.27 13.40
N GLY A 38 11.54 11.20 12.17
CA GLY A 38 12.08 10.38 11.09
C GLY A 38 13.06 11.18 10.25
N SER A 39 14.24 11.50 10.79
CA SER A 39 15.20 12.41 10.16
C SER A 39 16.29 11.72 9.33
N MET A 40 16.36 10.38 9.32
CA MET A 40 17.42 9.63 8.64
C MET A 40 16.99 9.17 7.25
N THR A 41 17.85 9.43 6.27
CA THR A 41 17.72 8.88 4.92
C THR A 41 17.93 7.37 4.92
N CYS A 42 17.27 6.68 3.99
CA CYS A 42 17.48 5.25 3.80
C CYS A 42 18.87 4.98 3.20
N ALA A 43 19.43 3.79 3.48
CA ALA A 43 20.68 3.33 2.90
C ALA A 43 20.45 2.03 2.10
N GLU A 44 21.49 1.45 1.49
CA GLU A 44 21.36 0.18 0.74
C GLU A 44 21.00 -1.03 1.62
N LYS A 45 21.30 -0.93 2.92
CA LYS A 45 20.97 -1.94 3.91
C LYS A 45 20.17 -1.29 5.03
N ASP A 46 19.44 -2.12 5.77
CA ASP A 46 18.78 -1.67 6.98
C ASP A 46 19.81 -1.06 7.94
N GLN A 47 19.48 0.09 8.50
CA GLN A 47 20.27 0.75 9.51
C GLN A 47 19.62 0.52 10.87
N VAL A 48 20.42 0.09 11.84
CA VAL A 48 19.95 -0.20 13.19
C VAL A 48 20.67 0.71 14.16
N PHE A 49 19.90 1.52 14.87
CA PHE A 49 20.38 2.45 15.88
C PHE A 49 19.98 1.92 17.25
N THR A 50 20.91 1.91 18.18
CA THR A 50 20.71 1.42 19.55
C THR A 50 21.14 2.47 20.57
N GLY A 51 20.42 2.51 21.68
CA GLY A 51 20.68 3.40 22.80
C GLY A 51 19.63 3.22 23.89
N SER A 52 19.48 4.22 24.73
CA SER A 52 18.49 4.20 25.81
C SER A 52 17.83 5.55 26.05
N LEU A 53 16.67 5.49 26.68
CA LEU A 53 16.06 6.63 27.36
C LEU A 53 16.43 6.52 28.83
N ASP A 54 17.26 7.44 29.30
CA ASP A 54 17.84 7.42 30.63
C ASP A 54 17.03 8.33 31.58
N VAL A 55 16.70 7.79 32.74
CA VAL A 55 16.14 8.53 33.86
C VAL A 55 17.31 9.04 34.68
N VAL A 56 17.44 10.36 34.77
CA VAL A 56 18.52 11.03 35.49
C VAL A 56 17.92 11.70 36.72
N ALA A 57 18.48 11.38 37.89
CA ALA A 57 18.20 12.03 39.16
C ALA A 57 19.53 12.48 39.78
N ASP A 58 19.59 13.71 40.28
CA ASP A 58 20.79 14.31 40.89
C ASP A 58 22.07 14.20 40.03
N GLY A 59 21.90 14.30 38.71
CA GLY A 59 23.00 14.20 37.73
C GLY A 59 23.48 12.77 37.45
N VAL A 60 22.84 11.75 38.04
CA VAL A 60 23.19 10.33 37.88
C VAL A 60 22.06 9.58 37.17
N VAL A 61 22.42 8.65 36.28
CA VAL A 61 21.44 7.75 35.65
C VAL A 61 20.96 6.73 36.69
N VAL A 62 19.68 6.77 37.05
CA VAL A 62 19.07 5.88 38.05
C VAL A 62 18.27 4.73 37.42
N ALA A 63 17.83 4.90 36.17
CA ALA A 63 17.16 3.85 35.39
C ALA A 63 17.34 4.10 33.89
N HIS A 64 17.15 3.08 33.07
CA HIS A 64 17.22 3.21 31.61
C HIS A 64 16.24 2.27 30.91
N LYS A 65 15.71 2.71 29.76
CA LYS A 65 14.94 1.87 28.84
C LYS A 65 15.70 1.72 27.54
N ARG A 66 16.12 0.50 27.19
CA ARG A 66 16.79 0.22 25.91
C ARG A 66 15.83 0.42 24.74
N VAL A 67 16.33 1.06 23.69
CA VAL A 67 15.60 1.35 22.46
C VAL A 67 16.41 0.86 21.28
N ARG A 68 15.71 0.28 20.29
CA ARG A 68 16.26 -0.09 19.00
C ARG A 68 15.40 0.50 17.89
N ILE A 69 15.98 1.37 17.09
CA ILE A 69 15.31 1.99 15.93
C ILE A 69 15.87 1.33 14.67
N ARG A 70 14.99 0.91 13.76
CA ARG A 70 15.36 0.37 12.46
C ARG A 70 14.86 1.30 11.36
N VAL A 71 15.79 1.83 10.57
CA VAL A 71 15.50 2.52 9.32
C VAL A 71 15.66 1.50 8.19
N PRO A 72 14.59 1.12 7.47
CA PRO A 72 14.68 0.15 6.38
C PRO A 72 15.59 0.63 5.25
N ALA A 73 16.18 -0.32 4.53
CA ALA A 73 16.92 -0.03 3.30
C ALA A 73 16.04 0.69 2.24
N CYS A 74 16.67 1.44 1.33
CA CYS A 74 15.99 2.00 0.18
C CYS A 74 15.47 0.89 -0.72
N ARG A 75 14.16 0.88 -0.98
CA ARG A 75 13.49 -0.10 -1.83
C ARG A 75 12.98 0.55 -3.11
N TRP A 76 12.82 -0.28 -4.13
CA TRP A 76 12.18 0.09 -5.38
C TRP A 76 10.67 0.00 -5.21
N HIS A 77 9.94 1.05 -5.58
CA HIS A 77 8.49 1.09 -5.56
C HIS A 77 7.94 1.13 -6.98
N HIS A 78 7.01 0.24 -7.27
CA HIS A 78 6.18 0.25 -8.47
C HIS A 78 4.73 0.41 -8.04
N ALA A 79 4.18 1.61 -8.25
CA ALA A 79 2.78 1.89 -7.97
C ALA A 79 1.95 1.60 -9.23
N VAL A 80 0.96 0.73 -9.08
CA VAL A 80 0.07 0.29 -10.15
C VAL A 80 -1.37 0.54 -9.73
N GLU A 81 -2.14 1.24 -10.55
CA GLU A 81 -3.58 1.32 -10.34
C GLU A 81 -4.21 -0.04 -10.68
N MET A 82 -5.12 -0.54 -9.86
CA MET A 82 -5.90 -1.73 -10.16
C MET A 82 -7.38 -1.43 -10.11
N VAL A 83 -8.09 -1.84 -11.15
CA VAL A 83 -9.54 -1.79 -11.26
C VAL A 83 -10.10 -3.18 -11.52
N CYS A 84 -11.09 -3.58 -10.74
CA CYS A 84 -11.68 -4.91 -10.74
C CYS A 84 -13.18 -4.85 -10.51
N GLY A 85 -13.94 -5.75 -11.14
CA GLY A 85 -15.36 -5.94 -10.85
C GLY A 85 -16.29 -5.23 -11.82
N LEU A 86 -17.54 -5.06 -11.40
CA LEU A 86 -18.60 -4.48 -12.22
C LEU A 86 -18.98 -3.10 -11.69
N GLU A 87 -19.07 -2.14 -12.60
CA GLU A 87 -19.77 -0.88 -12.38
C GLU A 87 -21.13 -0.99 -13.09
N PRO A 88 -22.21 -1.31 -12.36
CA PRO A 88 -23.52 -1.53 -12.95
C PRO A 88 -24.18 -0.22 -13.36
N SER A 89 -25.03 -0.29 -14.38
CA SER A 89 -25.88 0.83 -14.73
C SER A 89 -27.08 0.98 -13.79
N GLY A 90 -27.47 2.20 -13.40
CA GLY A 90 -28.60 2.40 -12.48
C GLY A 90 -29.02 3.86 -12.25
N PRO A 91 -30.19 4.10 -11.64
CA PRO A 91 -30.75 5.44 -11.38
C PRO A 91 -30.20 6.10 -10.11
N GLU A 92 -29.69 5.34 -9.13
CA GLU A 92 -29.07 5.86 -7.89
C GLU A 92 -27.59 6.23 -8.08
N ARG A 93 -27.28 6.88 -9.19
CA ARG A 93 -25.90 7.26 -9.51
C ARG A 93 -25.48 8.49 -8.72
N GLU A 94 -24.31 8.40 -8.09
CA GLU A 94 -23.56 9.59 -7.74
C GLU A 94 -23.26 10.34 -9.05
N LYS A 95 -23.50 11.66 -9.09
CA LYS A 95 -23.22 12.49 -10.29
C LYS A 95 -21.73 12.46 -10.69
N CYS A 96 -20.86 11.97 -9.81
CA CYS A 96 -19.41 11.92 -9.97
C CYS A 96 -18.88 10.47 -9.90
N GLN A 97 -19.32 9.60 -10.82
CA GLN A 97 -18.82 8.22 -10.90
C GLN A 97 -17.29 8.16 -11.02
N THR A 98 -16.67 7.12 -10.45
CA THR A 98 -15.20 6.95 -10.49
C THR A 98 -14.73 6.30 -11.80
N VAL A 99 -15.52 5.38 -12.35
CA VAL A 99 -15.31 4.77 -13.66
C VAL A 99 -16.64 4.74 -14.43
N VAL A 100 -16.59 4.54 -15.75
CA VAL A 100 -17.81 4.36 -16.54
C VAL A 100 -18.44 3.00 -16.27
N ASP A 101 -19.68 2.81 -16.72
CA ASP A 101 -20.31 1.49 -16.60
C ASP A 101 -19.51 0.43 -17.37
N GLY A 102 -19.40 -0.76 -16.79
CA GLY A 102 -18.72 -1.86 -17.46
C GLY A 102 -18.21 -2.94 -16.52
N ARG A 103 -17.57 -3.95 -17.11
CA ARG A 103 -16.78 -4.95 -16.38
C ARG A 103 -15.31 -4.63 -16.56
N TYR A 104 -14.59 -4.61 -15.45
CA TYR A 104 -13.17 -4.31 -15.40
C TYR A 104 -12.37 -5.47 -14.86
N ALA A 105 -11.22 -5.72 -15.47
CA ALA A 105 -10.21 -6.61 -14.93
C ALA A 105 -8.81 -6.04 -15.19
N THR A 106 -7.98 -6.07 -14.16
CA THR A 106 -6.56 -5.72 -14.23
C THR A 106 -5.71 -6.95 -13.99
N ALA A 107 -4.64 -7.10 -14.76
CA ALA A 107 -3.58 -8.07 -14.55
C ALA A 107 -2.23 -7.33 -14.52
N VAL A 108 -1.44 -7.58 -13.48
CA VAL A 108 -0.12 -6.98 -13.27
C VAL A 108 0.91 -8.08 -13.31
N THR A 109 1.71 -8.13 -14.37
CA THR A 109 2.82 -9.08 -14.49
C THR A 109 4.08 -8.50 -13.86
N ILE A 110 4.75 -9.31 -13.06
CA ILE A 110 5.95 -8.96 -12.31
C ILE A 110 7.05 -9.94 -12.71
N TYR A 111 8.10 -9.43 -13.35
CA TYR A 111 9.22 -10.21 -13.83
C TYR A 111 10.51 -9.78 -13.13
N ASN A 112 11.35 -10.76 -12.77
CA ASN A 112 12.69 -10.51 -12.24
C ASN A 112 13.75 -10.62 -13.35
N PRO A 113 14.16 -9.50 -13.97
CA PRO A 113 15.20 -9.51 -15.00
C PRO A 113 16.62 -9.62 -14.42
N THR A 114 16.78 -9.66 -13.09
CA THR A 114 18.09 -9.67 -12.44
C THR A 114 18.68 -11.07 -12.34
N ASN A 115 19.93 -11.14 -11.88
CA ASN A 115 20.65 -12.39 -11.61
C ASN A 115 20.57 -12.84 -10.13
N CYS A 116 19.75 -12.17 -9.31
CA CYS A 116 19.57 -12.47 -7.89
C CYS A 116 18.10 -12.78 -7.59
N THR A 117 17.83 -13.58 -6.55
CA THR A 117 16.48 -13.68 -6.01
C THR A 117 16.06 -12.33 -5.41
N VAL A 118 14.86 -11.86 -5.76
CA VAL A 118 14.31 -10.58 -5.31
C VAL A 118 13.20 -10.82 -4.31
N ARG A 119 13.26 -10.15 -3.16
CA ARG A 119 12.18 -10.16 -2.17
C ARG A 119 11.17 -9.08 -2.52
N ILE A 120 9.93 -9.48 -2.73
CA ILE A 120 8.84 -8.59 -3.10
C ILE A 120 7.84 -8.52 -1.94
N GLU A 121 7.66 -7.32 -1.39
CA GLU A 121 6.55 -7.00 -0.50
C GLU A 121 5.46 -6.25 -1.28
N LYS A 122 4.20 -6.48 -0.92
CA LYS A 122 3.07 -5.89 -1.63
C LYS A 122 2.10 -5.24 -0.66
N ARG A 123 1.55 -4.10 -1.05
CA ARG A 123 0.51 -3.40 -0.31
C ARG A 123 -0.56 -2.91 -1.27
N PHE A 124 -1.82 -3.07 -0.91
CA PHE A 124 -2.94 -2.53 -1.67
C PHE A 124 -3.66 -1.44 -0.88
N VAL A 125 -3.83 -0.27 -1.49
CA VAL A 125 -4.58 0.85 -0.92
C VAL A 125 -5.93 0.95 -1.64
N PRO A 126 -7.02 0.39 -1.06
CA PRO A 126 -8.34 0.47 -1.67
C PRO A 126 -8.90 1.89 -1.57
N LEU A 127 -9.26 2.46 -2.71
CA LEU A 127 -9.89 3.78 -2.83
C LEU A 127 -11.40 3.65 -3.06
N VAL A 128 -11.83 2.70 -3.89
CA VAL A 128 -13.24 2.34 -4.09
C VAL A 128 -13.45 0.89 -3.70
N VAL A 129 -14.50 0.63 -2.92
CA VAL A 129 -15.01 -0.71 -2.62
C VAL A 129 -16.53 -0.65 -2.69
N GLY A 130 -17.11 -1.11 -3.78
CA GLY A 130 -18.53 -0.92 -4.07
C GLY A 130 -18.91 0.56 -4.02
N ASP A 131 -19.86 0.89 -3.16
CA ASP A 131 -20.35 2.26 -2.92
C ASP A 131 -19.41 3.13 -2.08
N ARG A 132 -18.44 2.53 -1.37
CA ARG A 132 -17.51 3.26 -0.52
C ARG A 132 -16.38 3.85 -1.35
N VAL A 133 -16.39 5.19 -1.50
CA VAL A 133 -15.33 5.94 -2.18
C VAL A 133 -14.52 6.78 -1.19
N VAL A 134 -13.20 6.71 -1.29
CA VAL A 134 -12.25 7.59 -0.59
C VAL A 134 -11.83 8.71 -1.53
N ARG A 135 -12.16 9.95 -1.17
CA ARG A 135 -11.74 11.17 -1.88
C ARG A 135 -11.04 12.10 -0.91
N GLU A 136 -10.14 12.94 -1.43
CA GLU A 136 -9.49 13.98 -0.65
C GLU A 136 -10.51 14.85 0.12
N PRO A 137 -10.21 15.28 1.36
CA PRO A 137 -8.93 15.12 2.07
C PRO A 137 -8.78 13.76 2.79
N LYS A 138 -9.72 12.81 2.60
CA LYS A 138 -9.59 11.48 3.20
C LYS A 138 -8.54 10.67 2.44
N VAL A 139 -7.83 9.81 3.16
CA VAL A 139 -6.78 8.94 2.61
C VAL A 139 -7.13 7.47 2.80
N GLY A 140 -6.75 6.64 1.82
CA GLY A 140 -6.85 5.19 1.92
C GLY A 140 -5.81 4.62 2.88
N LYS A 141 -6.11 3.50 3.52
CA LYS A 141 -5.13 2.77 4.37
C LYS A 141 -4.56 1.58 3.61
N PRO A 142 -3.23 1.39 3.59
CA PRO A 142 -2.61 0.24 2.94
C PRO A 142 -2.95 -1.06 3.68
N ARG A 143 -3.22 -2.11 2.90
CA ARG A 143 -3.38 -3.48 3.37
C ARG A 143 -2.20 -4.30 2.85
N LYS A 144 -1.53 -5.01 3.75
CA LYS A 144 -0.40 -5.85 3.37
C LYS A 144 -0.91 -7.10 2.64
N LEU A 145 -0.29 -7.42 1.52
CA LEU A 145 -0.52 -8.65 0.78
C LEU A 145 0.62 -9.65 1.05
N PRO A 146 0.44 -10.94 0.72
CA PRO A 146 1.51 -11.92 0.81
C PRO A 146 2.76 -11.46 0.04
N ALA A 147 3.91 -11.62 0.68
CA ALA A 147 5.20 -11.33 0.08
C ALA A 147 5.72 -12.57 -0.65
N VAL A 148 6.46 -12.37 -1.73
CA VAL A 148 6.96 -13.44 -2.61
C VAL A 148 8.45 -13.27 -2.84
N ASP A 149 9.15 -14.39 -2.98
CA ASP A 149 10.54 -14.43 -3.44
C ASP A 149 10.53 -14.86 -4.89
N LEU A 150 11.16 -14.08 -5.76
CA LEU A 150 11.17 -14.33 -7.20
C LEU A 150 12.61 -14.60 -7.64
N ALA A 151 12.91 -15.81 -8.09
CA ALA A 151 14.25 -16.18 -8.54
C ALA A 151 14.62 -15.48 -9.87
N PRO A 152 15.90 -15.49 -10.28
CA PRO A 152 16.31 -14.92 -11.56
C PRO A 152 15.52 -15.50 -12.74
N GLY A 153 14.95 -14.64 -13.57
CA GLY A 153 14.16 -15.06 -14.73
C GLY A 153 12.77 -15.61 -14.42
N GLU A 154 12.33 -15.62 -13.16
CA GLU A 154 10.96 -15.97 -12.81
C GLU A 154 10.01 -14.78 -12.98
N ALA A 155 8.74 -15.11 -13.23
CA ALA A 155 7.64 -14.15 -13.29
C ALA A 155 6.47 -14.62 -12.43
N THR A 156 5.72 -13.66 -11.91
CA THR A 156 4.44 -13.89 -11.24
C THR A 156 3.45 -12.81 -11.67
N MET A 157 2.22 -12.86 -11.18
CA MET A 157 1.23 -11.84 -11.46
C MET A 157 0.29 -11.60 -10.29
N ASP A 158 -0.21 -10.37 -10.21
CA ASP A 158 -1.34 -9.97 -9.36
C ASP A 158 -2.51 -9.58 -10.26
N ASP A 159 -3.68 -10.13 -9.99
CA ASP A 159 -4.90 -9.88 -10.74
C ASP A 159 -6.10 -9.69 -9.81
N CYS A 160 -7.28 -9.48 -10.40
CA CYS A 160 -8.51 -9.33 -9.64
C CYS A 160 -8.86 -10.54 -8.76
N CYS A 161 -8.42 -11.74 -9.14
CA CYS A 161 -8.61 -12.94 -8.32
C CYS A 161 -7.68 -12.90 -7.10
N SER A 162 -6.40 -12.56 -7.31
CA SER A 162 -5.38 -12.45 -6.25
C SER A 162 -5.79 -11.44 -5.18
N LEU A 163 -6.42 -10.32 -5.57
CA LEU A 163 -6.94 -9.35 -4.61
C LEU A 163 -8.14 -9.89 -3.81
N ARG A 164 -9.03 -10.65 -4.43
CA ARG A 164 -10.17 -11.27 -3.75
C ARG A 164 -9.73 -12.27 -2.71
N ASP A 165 -8.74 -13.09 -3.05
CA ASP A 165 -8.22 -14.15 -2.17
C ASP A 165 -7.45 -13.57 -0.96
N ALA A 166 -7.05 -12.29 -1.02
CA ALA A 166 -6.47 -11.54 0.09
C ALA A 166 -7.51 -10.93 1.05
N ASP A 167 -8.73 -11.47 1.09
CA ASP A 167 -9.89 -10.99 1.86
C ASP A 167 -10.20 -9.50 1.63
N LEU A 168 -9.91 -9.00 0.41
CA LEU A 168 -10.37 -7.68 0.01
C LEU A 168 -11.82 -7.79 -0.49
N PRO A 169 -12.74 -6.94 0.01
CA PRO A 169 -14.14 -6.95 -0.39
C PRO A 169 -14.27 -6.65 -1.89
N THR A 170 -14.44 -7.71 -2.69
CA THR A 170 -14.40 -7.68 -4.17
C THR A 170 -15.52 -8.50 -4.79
N GLY A 171 -16.51 -8.92 -4.00
CA GLY A 171 -17.58 -9.88 -4.35
C GLY A 171 -18.52 -9.40 -5.48
N GLY A 172 -18.00 -9.27 -6.70
CA GLY A 172 -18.68 -8.76 -7.88
C GLY A 172 -18.75 -7.23 -7.98
N THR A 173 -18.48 -6.50 -6.89
CA THR A 173 -18.53 -5.04 -6.83
C THR A 173 -17.25 -4.40 -7.36
N LEU A 174 -17.35 -3.14 -7.79
CA LEU A 174 -16.19 -2.36 -8.21
C LEU A 174 -15.17 -2.22 -7.07
N LEU A 175 -13.93 -2.62 -7.34
CA LEU A 175 -12.75 -2.33 -6.53
C LEU A 175 -11.82 -1.47 -7.37
N LEU A 176 -11.40 -0.34 -6.81
CA LEU A 176 -10.36 0.52 -7.37
C LEU A 176 -9.33 0.83 -6.29
N GLY A 177 -8.06 0.80 -6.62
CA GLY A 177 -7.01 1.21 -5.68
C GLY A 177 -5.63 1.16 -6.29
N VAL A 178 -4.63 1.31 -5.42
CA VAL A 178 -3.21 1.29 -5.82
C VAL A 178 -2.53 0.07 -5.20
N LEU A 179 -1.95 -0.77 -6.05
CA LEU A 179 -1.00 -1.81 -5.67
C LEU A 179 0.41 -1.22 -5.67
N ASP A 180 1.03 -1.14 -4.50
CA ASP A 180 2.43 -0.78 -4.31
C ASP A 180 3.27 -2.06 -4.18
N ILE A 181 4.13 -2.29 -5.17
CA ILE A 181 5.07 -3.41 -5.23
C ILE A 181 6.44 -2.88 -4.80
N ILE A 182 6.96 -3.46 -3.73
CA ILE A 182 8.16 -3.00 -3.04
C ILE A 182 9.23 -4.08 -3.15
N ALA A 183 10.38 -3.75 -3.74
CA ALA A 183 11.45 -4.72 -3.98
C ALA A 183 12.83 -4.20 -3.52
N ASP A 184 13.74 -5.11 -3.14
CA ASP A 184 15.16 -4.73 -2.92
C ASP A 184 15.91 -4.45 -4.21
N GLN A 185 15.45 -4.97 -5.34
CA GLN A 185 16.09 -4.85 -6.63
C GLN A 185 15.09 -4.39 -7.70
N PRO A 186 15.56 -3.82 -8.82
CA PRO A 186 14.66 -3.39 -9.89
C PRO A 186 13.92 -4.59 -10.49
N LEU A 187 12.62 -4.42 -10.70
CA LEU A 187 11.74 -5.38 -11.37
C LEU A 187 11.23 -4.80 -12.68
N GLU A 188 10.79 -5.68 -13.58
CA GLU A 188 9.96 -5.29 -14.72
C GLU A 188 8.49 -5.53 -14.36
N VAL A 189 7.70 -4.45 -14.33
CA VAL A 189 6.30 -4.48 -13.92
C VAL A 189 5.43 -3.85 -15.00
N THR A 190 4.49 -4.66 -15.50
CA THR A 190 3.56 -4.28 -16.57
C THR A 190 2.13 -4.52 -16.12
N ALA A 191 1.27 -3.53 -16.31
CA ALA A 191 -0.16 -3.64 -16.03
C ALA A 191 -0.95 -3.72 -17.34
N ILE A 192 -1.94 -4.60 -17.38
CA ILE A 192 -2.91 -4.69 -18.46
C ILE A 192 -4.29 -4.45 -17.85
N HIS A 193 -4.97 -3.44 -18.36
CA HIS A 193 -6.36 -3.16 -18.02
C HIS A 193 -7.25 -3.63 -19.15
N THR A 194 -8.28 -4.39 -18.81
CA THR A 194 -9.32 -4.80 -19.74
C THR A 194 -10.66 -4.28 -19.27
N SER A 195 -11.46 -3.81 -20.22
CA SER A 195 -12.84 -3.43 -19.95
C SER A 195 -13.79 -3.91 -21.04
N THR A 196 -15.01 -4.23 -20.63
CA THR A 196 -16.15 -4.37 -21.54
C THR A 196 -17.24 -3.40 -21.15
N GLY A 197 -17.78 -2.67 -22.14
CA GLY A 197 -18.90 -1.77 -21.92
C GLY A 197 -20.18 -2.52 -21.49
N PRO A 198 -21.19 -1.79 -20.99
CA PRO A 198 -22.47 -2.39 -20.61
C PRO A 198 -23.06 -3.12 -21.82
N SER A 199 -23.55 -4.34 -21.63
CA SER A 199 -24.31 -5.02 -22.66
C SER A 199 -25.54 -4.17 -22.98
N ARG A 200 -25.62 -3.65 -24.19
CA ARG A 200 -26.86 -3.04 -24.66
C ARG A 200 -27.88 -4.17 -24.74
N GLY A 201 -28.79 -4.23 -23.76
CA GLY A 201 -29.96 -5.08 -23.84
C GLY A 201 -30.69 -4.78 -25.15
N SER A 202 -30.88 -5.82 -25.96
CA SER A 202 -31.75 -5.76 -27.14
C SER A 202 -33.10 -5.22 -26.68
N GLY A 203 -33.46 -4.02 -27.16
CA GLY A 203 -34.77 -3.44 -26.87
C GLY A 203 -35.86 -4.40 -27.38
N SER A 204 -36.88 -4.64 -26.56
CA SER A 204 -38.05 -5.42 -26.93
C SER A 204 -38.84 -4.68 -28.02
N GLY A 205 -38.38 -4.77 -29.26
CA GLY A 205 -39.14 -4.43 -30.46
C GLY A 205 -39.92 -5.66 -30.89
N SER A 206 -41.23 -5.65 -30.65
CA SER A 206 -42.14 -6.59 -31.29
C SER A 206 -42.06 -6.37 -32.81
N GLY A 207 -41.38 -7.28 -33.50
CA GLY A 207 -41.22 -7.24 -34.95
C GLY A 207 -40.83 -8.63 -35.44
N ARG A 208 -41.79 -9.33 -36.03
CA ARG A 208 -41.56 -10.58 -36.79
C ARG A 208 -40.54 -10.30 -37.91
N GLY A 209 -39.43 -11.03 -37.91
CA GLY A 209 -38.42 -11.01 -38.95
C GLY A 209 -37.32 -12.02 -38.62
N GLU A 210 -36.78 -12.67 -39.63
CA GLU A 210 -36.07 -13.95 -39.58
C GLU A 210 -34.82 -14.00 -38.68
N SER A 211 -34.59 -15.21 -38.16
CA SER A 211 -33.45 -15.59 -37.31
C SER A 211 -32.15 -15.64 -38.12
N GLU A 212 -31.34 -14.59 -38.02
CA GLU A 212 -29.89 -14.69 -38.14
C GLU A 212 -29.26 -14.40 -36.77
N SER A 213 -28.60 -15.42 -36.22
CA SER A 213 -27.88 -15.35 -34.95
C SER A 213 -26.61 -14.54 -35.13
N GLU A 214 -26.70 -13.21 -35.02
CA GLU A 214 -25.54 -12.36 -34.76
C GLU A 214 -25.08 -12.60 -33.31
N HIS A 215 -23.97 -13.34 -33.17
CA HIS A 215 -23.17 -13.31 -31.95
C HIS A 215 -22.69 -11.87 -31.74
N GLY A 216 -23.40 -11.09 -30.92
CA GLY A 216 -23.01 -9.74 -30.55
C GLY A 216 -21.62 -9.74 -29.93
N ALA A 217 -20.61 -9.39 -30.72
CA ALA A 217 -19.22 -9.34 -30.29
C ALA A 217 -19.08 -8.26 -29.22
N GLN A 218 -18.97 -8.67 -27.96
CA GLN A 218 -18.71 -7.74 -26.87
C GLN A 218 -17.30 -7.17 -27.06
N ARG A 219 -17.22 -5.86 -27.33
CA ARG A 219 -15.95 -5.19 -27.64
C ARG A 219 -15.11 -5.09 -26.37
N VAL A 220 -14.13 -5.96 -26.24
CA VAL A 220 -13.10 -5.90 -25.19
C VAL A 220 -12.07 -4.85 -25.61
N THR A 221 -11.79 -3.89 -24.74
CA THR A 221 -10.68 -2.96 -24.91
C THR A 221 -9.60 -3.27 -23.89
N GLY A 222 -8.34 -3.32 -24.34
CA GLY A 222 -7.18 -3.60 -23.52
C GLY A 222 -6.15 -2.48 -23.64
N THR A 223 -5.51 -2.09 -22.54
CA THR A 223 -4.37 -1.16 -22.56
C THR A 223 -3.28 -1.71 -21.65
N ALA A 224 -2.05 -1.77 -22.18
CA ALA A 224 -0.87 -2.17 -21.44
C ALA A 224 -0.04 -0.94 -21.06
N ILE A 225 0.40 -0.87 -19.81
CA ILE A 225 1.18 0.24 -19.26
C ILE A 225 2.37 -0.33 -18.49
N HIS A 226 3.58 0.10 -18.86
CA HIS A 226 4.78 -0.18 -18.08
C HIS A 226 4.90 0.81 -16.93
N THR A 227 5.05 0.31 -15.72
CA THR A 227 5.24 1.18 -14.56
C THR A 227 6.70 1.57 -14.42
N ARG A 228 6.95 2.87 -14.21
CA ARG A 228 8.31 3.34 -13.96
C ARG A 228 8.63 3.17 -12.48
N PRO A 229 9.70 2.45 -12.12
CA PRO A 229 10.11 2.36 -10.74
C PRO A 229 10.46 3.74 -10.18
N VAL A 230 10.10 3.97 -8.92
CA VAL A 230 10.65 5.06 -8.12
C VAL A 230 11.56 4.44 -7.06
N LYS A 231 12.88 4.68 -7.17
CA LYS A 231 13.79 4.47 -6.04
C LYS A 231 13.88 5.80 -5.29
N PRO A 232 13.64 5.84 -3.96
CA PRO A 232 13.90 7.03 -3.17
C PRO A 232 15.34 7.50 -3.39
N ARG A 233 15.53 8.82 -3.57
CA ARG A 233 16.86 9.38 -3.77
C ARG A 233 17.71 9.12 -2.54
N ARG A 234 18.96 8.68 -2.79
CA ARG A 234 20.04 8.75 -1.82
C ARG A 234 20.49 10.22 -1.79
N GLU A 235 20.68 10.78 -0.61
CA GLU A 235 21.53 11.97 -0.46
C GLU A 235 22.96 11.52 -0.20
#